data_AF-A0A1I2DS07-F1
#
_entry.id   AF-A0A1I2DS07-F1
#
_cell.length_a   1.000
_cell.length_b   1.000
_cell.length_c   1.000
_cell.angle_alpha   90.00
_cell.angle_beta   90.00
_cell.angle_gamma   90.00
#
_symmetry.space_group_name_H-M   'P 1'
#
loop_
_entity.id
_entity.type
_entity.pdbx_description
1 polymer ?
#
loop_
_entity_poly.entity_id
_entity_poly.type
_entity_poly.pdbx_seq_one_letter_code
_entity_poly.pdbx_strand_id
1 'polypeptide(L)'
;MSTRYKATTTEEAFFITISTVGWVDVFTRPNQKFIITYSLKHCQVNKGLEIYAYCLMSSHLHLFCKATNDFILSDVIRDFKKFTSKKIIQTIKEEPESRRDWLLDYFKKSCEHLKKEQHYKVWQDGYHAEHI
;
A
#
# COMPACT_ATOMS: atom_id res chain seq x y z
N MET A 1 5.14 13.69 9.30
CA MET A 1 5.32 13.56 7.83
C MET A 1 6.74 13.12 7.59
N SER A 2 6.96 11.91 7.07
CA SER A 2 8.28 11.56 6.52
C SER A 2 8.45 12.31 5.21
N THR A 3 9.40 13.25 5.18
CA THR A 3 9.72 14.12 4.04
C THR A 3 10.93 13.61 3.24
N ARG A 4 11.52 12.46 3.59
CA ARG A 4 12.86 12.12 3.07
C ARG A 4 12.91 11.52 1.66
N TYR A 5 11.81 11.04 1.08
CA TYR A 5 11.85 10.37 -0.22
C TYR A 5 10.56 10.60 -1.02
N LYS A 6 10.34 11.82 -1.51
CA LYS A 6 9.24 12.07 -2.44
C LYS A 6 9.74 11.81 -3.86
N ALA A 7 9.33 10.68 -4.45
CA ALA A 7 9.42 10.45 -5.89
C ALA A 7 8.43 11.38 -6.61
N THR A 8 8.81 12.66 -6.71
CA THR A 8 8.07 13.72 -7.39
C THR A 8 8.55 13.97 -8.81
N THR A 9 9.69 13.40 -9.17
CA THR A 9 10.24 13.38 -10.53
C THR A 9 9.48 12.36 -11.37
N THR A 10 9.19 12.75 -12.61
CA THR A 10 8.65 11.85 -13.64
C THR A 10 9.83 11.13 -14.31
N GLU A 11 9.58 9.93 -14.86
CA GLU A 11 10.56 9.14 -15.63
C GLU A 11 11.77 8.55 -14.87
N GLU A 12 11.94 8.85 -13.58
CA GLU A 12 12.95 8.20 -12.72
C GLU A 12 12.42 6.92 -12.07
N ALA A 13 13.30 5.92 -11.97
CA ALA A 13 12.98 4.63 -11.36
C ALA A 13 13.38 4.61 -9.88
N PHE A 14 12.51 4.02 -9.06
CA PHE A 14 12.68 3.94 -7.62
C PHE A 14 12.48 2.51 -7.13
N PHE A 15 13.27 2.12 -6.13
CA PHE A 15 12.96 0.99 -5.27
C PHE A 15 12.09 1.48 -4.10
N ILE A 16 10.82 1.07 -4.06
CA ILE A 16 9.84 1.47 -3.06
C ILE A 16 9.50 0.31 -2.14
N THR A 17 9.45 0.60 -0.84
CA THR A 17 8.90 -0.31 0.17
C THR A 17 7.67 0.30 0.85
N ILE A 18 6.55 -0.42 0.83
CA ILE A 18 5.34 -0.10 1.61
C ILE A 18 5.01 -1.21 2.60
N SER A 19 4.80 -0.86 3.87
CA SER A 19 4.57 -1.82 4.95
C SER A 19 3.27 -1.56 5.68
N THR A 20 2.62 -2.62 6.17
CA THR A 20 1.47 -2.51 7.06
C THR A 20 1.87 -1.91 8.40
N VAL A 21 0.93 -1.23 9.07
CA VAL A 21 1.15 -0.73 10.43
C VAL A 21 1.45 -1.91 11.36
N GLY A 22 2.43 -1.74 12.24
CA GLY A 22 2.85 -2.81 13.15
C GLY A 22 3.45 -4.05 12.46
N TRP A 23 3.75 -3.98 11.16
CA TRP A 23 4.19 -5.13 10.36
C TRP A 23 3.22 -6.32 10.41
N VAL A 24 1.93 -6.03 10.56
CA VAL A 24 0.87 -7.05 10.62
C VAL A 24 0.83 -7.87 9.32
N ASP A 25 0.86 -9.19 9.46
CA ASP A 25 0.87 -10.16 8.36
C ASP A 25 -0.51 -10.32 7.69
N VAL A 26 -0.92 -9.31 6.92
CA VAL A 26 -2.19 -9.27 6.17
C VAL A 26 -2.14 -10.19 4.95
N PHE A 27 -1.02 -10.23 4.24
CA PHE A 27 -0.86 -10.91 2.96
C PHE A 27 -0.54 -12.41 3.12
N THR A 28 -0.90 -13.00 4.25
CA THR A 28 -0.89 -14.45 4.46
C THR A 28 -2.11 -15.12 3.83
N ARG A 29 -3.19 -14.36 3.56
CA ARG A 29 -4.39 -14.87 2.89
C ARG A 29 -4.35 -14.64 1.38
N PRO A 30 -4.71 -15.63 0.54
CA PRO A 30 -4.72 -15.47 -0.91
C PRO A 30 -5.63 -14.33 -1.41
N ASN A 31 -6.83 -14.18 -0.83
CA ASN A 31 -7.76 -13.10 -1.17
C ASN A 31 -7.17 -11.70 -0.93
N GLN A 32 -6.39 -11.52 0.14
CA GLN A 32 -5.67 -10.27 0.41
C GLN A 32 -4.54 -10.04 -0.61
N LYS A 33 -3.81 -11.09 -1.00
CA LYS A 33 -2.78 -11.00 -2.06
C LYS A 33 -3.38 -10.55 -3.39
N PHE A 34 -4.54 -11.10 -3.75
CA PHE A 34 -5.23 -10.73 -5.00
C PHE A 34 -5.63 -9.26 -5.05
N ILE A 35 -6.04 -8.66 -3.93
CA ILE A 35 -6.29 -7.21 -3.86
C ILE A 35 -5.06 -6.42 -4.28
N ILE A 36 -3.88 -6.81 -3.80
CA ILE A 36 -2.61 -6.15 -4.13
C ILE A 36 -2.28 -6.32 -5.61
N THR A 37 -2.29 -7.56 -6.12
CA THR A 37 -1.90 -7.83 -7.51
C THR A 37 -2.85 -7.19 -8.53
N TYR A 38 -4.17 -7.23 -8.27
CA TYR A 38 -5.15 -6.55 -9.14
C TYR A 38 -5.02 -5.03 -9.06
N SER A 39 -4.73 -4.47 -7.89
CA SER A 39 -4.51 -3.02 -7.75
C SER A 39 -3.24 -2.57 -8.47
N LEU A 40 -2.17 -3.36 -8.42
CA LEU A 40 -0.94 -3.09 -9.17
C LEU A 40 -1.23 -3.11 -10.68
N LYS A 41 -1.92 -4.15 -11.16
CA LYS A 41 -2.32 -4.24 -12.57
C LYS A 41 -3.18 -3.06 -13.01
N HIS A 42 -4.13 -2.63 -12.16
CA HIS A 42 -4.93 -1.45 -12.43
C HIS A 42 -4.08 -0.19 -12.53
N CYS A 43 -3.10 0.01 -11.64
CA CYS A 43 -2.16 1.13 -11.71
C CYS A 43 -1.29 1.09 -12.97
N GLN A 44 -0.87 -0.08 -13.44
CA GLN A 44 -0.12 -0.21 -14.70
C GLN A 44 -0.96 0.25 -15.90
N VAL A 45 -2.24 -0.14 -15.95
CA VAL A 45 -3.11 0.16 -17.09
C VAL A 45 -3.64 1.60 -17.06
N ASN A 46 -3.93 2.16 -15.88
CA ASN A 46 -4.71 3.39 -15.76
C ASN A 46 -3.95 4.56 -15.11
N LYS A 47 -2.76 4.32 -14.53
CA LYS A 47 -2.05 5.32 -13.72
C LYS A 47 -0.57 5.46 -14.06
N GLY A 48 -0.16 5.04 -15.26
CA GLY A 48 1.23 5.18 -15.73
C GLY A 48 2.26 4.48 -14.83
N LEU A 49 1.87 3.46 -14.05
CA LEU A 49 2.81 2.74 -13.20
C LEU A 49 3.57 1.71 -14.03
N GLU A 50 4.86 1.92 -14.26
CA GLU A 50 5.72 0.93 -14.90
C GLU A 50 6.44 0.13 -13.81
N ILE A 51 6.26 -1.19 -13.80
CA ILE A 51 6.83 -2.08 -12.77
C ILE A 51 7.85 -2.99 -13.44
N TYR A 52 9.10 -2.90 -12.99
CA TYR A 52 10.21 -3.75 -13.42
C TYR A 52 10.27 -5.05 -12.61
N ALA A 53 10.07 -4.96 -11.30
CA ALA A 53 10.03 -6.10 -10.40
C ALA A 53 9.20 -5.79 -9.14
N TYR A 54 8.67 -6.82 -8.49
CA TYR A 54 8.06 -6.67 -7.17
C TYR A 54 8.12 -7.96 -6.36
N CYS A 55 8.10 -7.81 -5.03
CA CYS A 55 7.99 -8.94 -4.10
C CYS A 55 6.95 -8.60 -3.02
N LEU A 56 5.88 -9.40 -2.97
CA LEU A 56 4.85 -9.28 -1.93
C LEU A 56 5.17 -10.24 -0.78
N MET A 57 5.62 -9.67 0.33
CA MET A 57 5.86 -10.38 1.59
C MET A 57 4.56 -10.43 2.41
N SER A 58 4.58 -11.08 3.57
CA SER A 58 3.38 -11.23 4.43
C SER A 58 2.83 -9.91 4.96
N SER A 59 3.68 -8.90 5.16
CA SER A 59 3.35 -7.61 5.78
C SER A 59 3.75 -6.38 4.97
N HIS A 60 4.44 -6.56 3.85
CA HIS A 60 4.97 -5.45 3.06
C HIS A 60 5.16 -5.83 1.59
N LEU A 61 5.31 -4.81 0.76
CA LEU A 61 5.52 -4.93 -0.68
C LEU A 61 6.76 -4.11 -1.05
N HIS A 62 7.69 -4.77 -1.74
CA HIS A 62 8.79 -4.13 -2.46
C HIS A 62 8.43 -3.96 -3.92
N LEU A 63 8.71 -2.80 -4.50
CA LEU A 63 8.49 -2.45 -5.90
C LEU A 63 9.76 -1.83 -6.47
N PHE A 64 10.18 -2.27 -7.64
CA PHE A 64 11.09 -1.52 -8.50
C PHE A 64 10.24 -0.97 -9.66
N CYS A 65 10.00 0.33 -9.66
CA CYS A 65 9.04 0.94 -10.57
C CYS A 65 9.33 2.41 -10.87
N LYS A 66 8.71 2.94 -11.92
CA LYS A 66 8.64 4.37 -12.21
C LYS A 66 7.21 4.78 -12.53
N ALA A 67 6.96 6.09 -12.51
CA ALA A 67 5.74 6.65 -13.09
C ALA A 67 6.05 7.30 -14.45
N THR A 68 5.14 7.08 -15.40
CA THR A 68 5.23 7.55 -16.79
C THR A 68 3.98 8.37 -17.16
N ASN A 69 3.93 8.91 -18.37
CA ASN A 69 2.75 9.61 -18.92
C ASN A 69 2.27 10.76 -18.02
N ASP A 70 3.20 11.59 -17.53
CA ASP A 70 2.97 12.72 -16.62
C ASP A 70 2.35 12.35 -15.25
N PHE A 71 2.24 11.06 -14.92
CA PHE A 71 1.85 10.63 -13.58
C PHE A 71 3.01 10.81 -12.59
N ILE A 72 2.68 11.25 -11.38
CA ILE A 72 3.64 11.38 -10.28
C ILE A 72 3.60 10.11 -9.43
N LEU A 73 4.76 9.44 -9.25
CA LEU A 73 4.84 8.17 -8.52
C LEU A 73 4.27 8.28 -7.10
N SER A 74 4.57 9.37 -6.39
CA SER A 74 4.00 9.61 -5.06
C SER A 74 2.46 9.66 -5.02
N ASP A 75 1.80 10.17 -6.08
CA ASP A 75 0.35 10.20 -6.19
C ASP A 75 -0.22 8.81 -6.50
N VAL A 76 0.46 8.06 -7.39
CA VAL A 76 0.10 6.68 -7.71
C VAL A 76 0.15 5.81 -6.45
N ILE A 77 1.24 5.87 -5.69
CA ILE A 77 1.41 5.09 -4.45
C ILE A 77 0.41 5.54 -3.38
N ARG A 78 0.14 6.83 -3.23
CA ARG A 78 -0.90 7.34 -2.31
C ARG A 78 -2.26 6.72 -2.63
N ASP A 79 -2.66 6.78 -3.88
CA ASP A 79 -3.97 6.30 -4.31
C ASP A 79 -4.07 4.77 -4.22
N PHE A 80 -3.00 4.06 -4.58
CA PHE A 80 -2.87 2.62 -4.41
C PHE A 80 -3.10 2.23 -2.95
N LYS A 81 -2.40 2.87 -2.00
CA LYS A 81 -2.54 2.62 -0.56
C LYS A 81 -3.95 2.94 -0.06
N LYS A 82 -4.56 4.03 -0.54
CA LYS A 82 -5.92 4.44 -0.18
C LYS A 82 -6.96 3.41 -0.64
N PHE A 83 -6.88 2.97 -1.90
CA PHE A 83 -7.80 1.98 -2.46
C PHE A 83 -7.65 0.62 -1.77
N THR A 84 -6.41 0.12 -1.68
CA THR A 84 -6.12 -1.19 -1.08
C THR A 84 -6.47 -1.22 0.40
N SER A 85 -6.25 -0.15 1.18
CA SER A 85 -6.67 -0.12 2.59
C SER A 85 -8.17 -0.39 2.75
N LYS A 86 -9.01 0.24 1.92
CA LYS A 86 -10.46 0.05 1.97
C LYS A 86 -10.83 -1.40 1.62
N LYS A 87 -10.23 -1.95 0.56
CA LYS A 87 -10.49 -3.31 0.11
C LYS A 87 -9.99 -4.37 1.10
N ILE A 88 -8.82 -4.18 1.69
CA ILE A 88 -8.28 -5.08 2.71
C ILE A 88 -9.23 -5.15 3.91
N ILE A 89 -9.68 -4.00 4.43
CA ILE A 89 -10.63 -3.94 5.55
C ILE A 89 -11.97 -4.58 5.18
N GLN A 90 -12.47 -4.31 3.97
CA GLN A 90 -13.69 -4.93 3.46
C GLN A 90 -13.55 -6.46 3.46
N THR A 91 -12.47 -6.99 2.87
CA THR A 91 -12.19 -8.43 2.81
C THR A 91 -12.00 -9.04 4.19
N ILE A 92 -11.39 -8.36 5.16
CA ILE A 92 -11.31 -8.85 6.56
C ILE A 92 -12.71 -9.05 7.15
N LYS A 93 -13.67 -8.18 6.83
CA LYS A 93 -15.04 -8.24 7.35
C LYS A 93 -15.89 -9.30 6.65
N GLU A 94 -15.74 -9.42 5.34
CA GLU A 94 -16.65 -10.19 4.49
C GLU A 94 -16.18 -11.64 4.26
N GLU A 95 -14.88 -11.89 4.26
CA GLU A 95 -14.29 -13.21 3.96
C GLU A 95 -13.81 -13.93 5.23
N PRO A 96 -13.65 -15.28 5.20
CA PRO A 96 -13.09 -16.04 6.31
C PRO A 96 -11.70 -15.53 6.74
N GLU A 97 -11.61 -14.99 7.94
CA GLU A 97 -10.36 -14.56 8.56
C GLU A 97 -10.42 -14.84 10.07
N SER A 98 -9.66 -15.83 10.52
CA SER A 98 -9.63 -16.25 11.93
C SER A 98 -9.12 -15.17 12.88
N ARG A 99 -8.39 -14.17 12.38
CA ARG A 99 -7.84 -13.05 13.15
C ARG A 99 -8.68 -11.77 13.04
N ARG A 100 -9.91 -11.85 12.50
CA ARG A 100 -10.73 -10.69 12.10
C ARG A 100 -10.83 -9.63 13.20
N ASP A 101 -11.27 -10.01 14.38
CA ASP A 101 -11.53 -9.06 15.47
C ASP A 101 -10.24 -8.37 15.91
N TRP A 102 -9.16 -9.15 16.06
CA TRP A 102 -7.84 -8.61 16.39
C TRP A 102 -7.31 -7.65 15.31
N LEU A 103 -7.42 -8.01 14.02
CA LEU A 103 -6.98 -7.17 12.91
C LEU A 103 -7.77 -5.84 12.87
N LEU A 104 -9.10 -5.92 13.00
CA LEU A 104 -9.96 -4.73 12.96
C LEU A 104 -9.71 -3.82 14.15
N ASP A 105 -9.56 -4.38 15.36
CA ASP A 105 -9.23 -3.61 16.56
C ASP A 105 -7.84 -2.95 16.43
N TYR A 106 -6.83 -3.69 15.98
CA TYR A 106 -5.48 -3.15 15.79
C TYR A 106 -5.45 -2.01 14.78
N PHE A 107 -6.09 -2.18 13.62
CA PHE A 107 -6.14 -1.13 12.58
C PHE A 107 -6.98 0.07 12.99
N LYS A 108 -7.98 -0.10 13.88
CA LYS A 108 -8.74 1.00 14.46
C LYS A 108 -7.90 1.79 15.47
N LYS A 109 -7.24 1.11 16.41
CA LYS A 109 -6.32 1.72 17.39
C LYS A 109 -5.17 2.47 16.72
N SER A 110 -4.70 1.97 15.58
CA SER A 110 -3.68 2.63 14.76
C SER A 110 -4.10 4.01 14.21
N CYS A 111 -5.37 4.43 14.37
CA CYS A 111 -5.85 5.75 14.02
C CYS A 111 -5.91 6.74 15.19
N GLU A 112 -5.78 6.32 16.45
CA GLU A 112 -6.06 7.15 17.64
C GLU A 112 -5.21 8.42 17.73
N HIS A 113 -3.99 8.39 17.19
CA HIS A 113 -3.06 9.51 17.17
C HIS A 113 -3.21 10.42 15.93
N LEU A 114 -4.11 10.09 15.00
CA LEU A 114 -4.28 10.85 13.76
C LEU A 114 -5.14 12.09 13.99
N LYS A 115 -4.67 13.23 13.46
CA LYS A 115 -5.43 14.49 13.49
C LYS A 115 -6.68 14.48 12.59
N LYS A 116 -6.72 13.59 11.60
CA LYS A 116 -7.83 13.46 10.65
C LYS A 116 -8.62 12.21 10.99
N GLU A 117 -9.94 12.31 10.93
CA GLU A 117 -10.80 11.15 11.13
C GLU A 117 -10.53 10.08 10.08
N GLN A 118 -10.22 8.88 10.58
CA GLN A 118 -10.01 7.69 9.79
C GLN A 118 -10.36 6.48 10.65
N HIS A 119 -11.25 5.60 10.16
CA HIS A 119 -11.72 4.46 10.96
C HIS A 119 -10.70 3.31 11.07
N TYR A 120 -9.89 3.09 10.04
CA TYR A 120 -8.88 2.02 10.00
C TYR A 120 -7.65 2.47 9.24
N LYS A 121 -6.46 2.12 9.74
CA LYS A 121 -5.17 2.38 9.10
C LYS A 121 -4.45 1.06 8.82
N VAL A 122 -4.34 0.68 7.56
CA VAL A 122 -3.66 -0.56 7.14
C VAL A 122 -2.17 -0.34 6.87
N TRP A 123 -1.83 0.71 6.13
CA TRP A 123 -0.45 1.02 5.76
C TRP A 123 0.19 2.05 6.69
N GLN A 124 1.51 1.94 6.88
CA GLN A 124 2.32 2.98 7.52
C GLN A 124 2.27 4.29 6.74
N ASP A 125 2.62 5.41 7.37
CA ASP A 125 2.71 6.70 6.66
C ASP A 125 3.92 6.75 5.73
N GLY A 126 3.74 7.40 4.58
CA GLY A 126 4.79 7.49 3.57
C GLY A 126 5.17 6.13 2.97
N TYR A 127 6.37 6.07 2.43
CA TYR A 127 7.02 4.86 1.94
C TYR A 127 8.53 5.12 1.94
N HIS A 128 9.34 4.07 1.97
CA HIS A 128 10.78 4.19 1.74
C HIS A 128 11.03 4.15 0.24
N ALA A 129 11.78 5.10 -0.31
CA ALA A 129 12.10 5.15 -1.73
C ALA A 129 13.60 5.35 -1.91
N GLU A 130 14.24 4.49 -2.69
CA GLU A 130 15.65 4.64 -3.07
C GLU A 130 15.69 4.94 -4.57
N HIS A 131 16.33 6.04 -4.94
CA HIS A 131 16.58 6.39 -6.34
C HIS A 131 17.67 5.45 -6.88
N ILE A 132 17.47 4.94 -8.09
CA ILE A 132 18.41 4.04 -8.77
C ILE A 132 19.11 4.80 -9.90
#